data_AF-A0A3D8K5X1-F1
#
_entry.id   AF-A0A3D8K5X1-F1
#
_cell.length_a   1.000
_cell.length_b   1.000
_cell.length_c   1.000
_cell.angle_alpha   90.00
_cell.angle_beta   90.00
_cell.angle_gamma   90.00
#
_symmetry.space_group_name_H-M   'P 1'
#
loop_
_entity.id
_entity.type
_entity.pdbx_description
1 polymer ?
#
loop_
_entity_poly.entity_id
_entity_poly.type
_entity_poly.pdbx_seq_one_letter_code
_entity_poly.pdbx_strand_id
1 'polypeptide(L)'
;MSKRKVNEPADDNPAWSEAEFTRARPAEAVLPELFGQPAAEQMLKRRGRPKSADAKIALKLRIDPDVVAAYRAQGAGWQTRINDALRDYAKSHGLL
;
A
#
# COMPACT_ATOMS: atom_id res chain seq x y z
N MET A 1 -1.52 2.47 -20.89
CA MET A 1 -0.77 2.54 -19.62
C MET A 1 0.42 3.47 -19.83
N SER A 2 0.37 4.69 -19.29
CA SER A 2 1.45 5.67 -19.45
C SER A 2 2.65 5.25 -18.60
N LYS A 3 3.80 4.98 -19.25
CA LYS A 3 5.03 4.64 -18.53
C LYS A 3 5.47 5.88 -17.74
N ARG A 4 5.73 5.71 -16.44
CA ARG A 4 6.38 6.75 -15.61
C ARG A 4 7.67 7.16 -16.32
N LYS A 5 7.85 8.45 -16.62
CA LYS A 5 9.16 9.00 -16.95
C LYS A 5 10.07 8.72 -15.76
N VAL A 6 11.14 7.97 -15.99
CA VAL A 6 12.24 7.86 -15.02
C VAL A 6 12.92 9.23 -15.05
N ASN A 7 12.94 9.93 -13.93
CA ASN A 7 13.79 11.11 -13.80
C ASN A 7 15.22 10.59 -13.68
N GLU A 8 16.07 10.91 -14.65
CA GLU A 8 17.51 10.68 -14.54
C GLU A 8 18.02 11.51 -13.36
N PRO A 9 18.83 10.92 -12.46
CA PRO A 9 19.48 11.71 -11.42
C PRO A 9 20.38 12.73 -12.11
N ALA A 10 20.27 13.99 -11.70
CA ALA A 10 21.17 15.02 -12.19
C ALA A 10 22.57 14.73 -11.62
N ASP A 11 23.54 14.47 -12.50
CA ASP A 11 24.92 14.11 -12.13
C ASP A 11 25.65 15.23 -11.36
N ASP A 12 25.08 16.43 -11.32
CA ASP A 12 25.62 17.63 -10.66
C ASP A 12 25.14 17.82 -9.21
N ASN A 13 24.28 16.96 -8.67
CA ASN A 13 23.84 17.07 -7.28
C ASN A 13 24.94 16.59 -6.31
N PRO A 14 25.55 17.48 -5.52
CA PRO A 14 26.62 17.09 -4.61
C PRO A 14 26.13 16.13 -3.53
N ALA A 15 27.01 15.24 -3.10
CA ALA A 15 26.73 14.41 -1.93
C ALA A 15 26.58 15.28 -0.68
N TRP A 16 25.57 14.99 0.13
CA TRP A 16 25.35 15.68 1.40
C TRP A 16 26.48 15.36 2.37
N SER A 17 27.06 16.40 2.98
CA SER A 17 28.07 16.28 4.02
C SER A 17 27.45 16.00 5.40
N GLU A 18 28.25 15.51 6.35
CA GLU A 18 27.78 15.19 7.70
C GLU A 18 27.21 16.43 8.44
N ALA A 19 27.85 17.58 8.28
CA ALA A 19 27.35 18.86 8.82
C ALA A 19 25.97 19.23 8.26
N GLU A 20 25.65 18.81 7.03
CA GLU A 20 24.36 19.06 6.40
C GLU A 20 23.25 18.17 6.97
N PHE A 21 23.57 16.92 7.28
CA PHE A 21 22.67 16.06 8.03
C PHE A 21 22.40 16.60 9.43
N THR A 22 23.40 17.15 10.12
CA THR A 22 23.23 17.72 11.46
C THR A 22 22.29 18.93 11.46
N ARG A 23 22.35 19.78 10.44
CA ARG A 23 21.47 20.97 10.33
C ARG A 23 20.10 20.68 9.71
N ALA A 24 19.87 19.45 9.23
CA ALA A 24 18.62 19.10 8.56
C ALA A 24 17.43 19.21 9.53
N ARG A 25 16.36 19.86 9.07
CA ARG A 25 15.11 20.02 9.84
C ARG A 25 14.03 19.10 9.28
N PRO A 26 13.11 18.59 10.12
CA PRO A 26 12.00 17.77 9.64
C PRO A 26 11.09 18.58 8.72
N ALA A 27 10.55 17.91 7.70
CA ALA A 27 9.65 18.53 6.73
C ALA A 27 8.42 19.18 7.38
N GLU A 28 7.93 18.61 8.48
CA GLU A 28 6.82 19.15 9.28
C GLU A 28 7.09 20.56 9.82
N ALA A 29 8.35 20.88 10.13
CA ALA A 29 8.74 22.19 10.62
C ALA A 29 9.01 23.18 9.47
N VAL A 30 9.53 22.70 8.34
CA VAL A 30 10.00 23.56 7.24
C VAL A 30 8.92 23.85 6.20
N LEU A 31 8.09 22.87 5.87
CA LEU A 31 7.08 23.03 4.81
C LEU A 31 6.06 24.15 5.09
N PRO A 32 5.55 24.34 6.32
CA PRO A 32 4.66 25.46 6.62
C PRO A 32 5.31 26.82 6.42
N GLU A 33 6.60 26.96 6.75
CA GLU A 33 7.38 28.19 6.56
C GLU A 33 7.58 28.50 5.07
N LEU A 34 7.84 27.49 4.25
CA LEU A 34 8.13 27.66 2.82
C LEU A 34 6.90 27.83 1.94
N PHE A 35 5.82 27.12 2.25
CA PHE A 35 4.66 26.99 1.35
C PHE A 35 3.34 27.43 1.99
N GLY A 36 3.36 27.84 3.25
CA GLY A 36 2.16 28.15 4.03
C GLY A 36 1.46 26.90 4.58
N GLN A 37 0.68 27.09 5.65
CA GLN A 37 0.01 25.98 6.36
C GLN A 37 -0.87 25.10 5.46
N PRO A 38 -1.75 25.64 4.58
CA PRO A 38 -2.65 24.80 3.80
C PRO A 38 -1.93 23.88 2.80
N ALA A 39 -0.85 24.37 2.19
CA ALA A 39 -0.06 23.58 1.24
C ALA A 39 0.80 22.53 1.97
N ALA A 40 1.39 22.90 3.11
CA ALA A 40 2.18 21.99 3.93
C ALA A 40 1.34 20.81 4.44
N GLU A 41 0.12 21.05 4.93
CA GLU A 41 -0.80 19.99 5.37
C GLU A 41 -1.10 18.97 4.26
N GLN A 42 -1.31 19.44 3.02
CA GLN A 42 -1.55 18.55 1.89
C GLN A 42 -0.31 17.72 1.54
N MET A 43 0.88 18.29 1.61
CA MET A 43 2.15 17.61 1.33
C MET A 43 2.51 16.59 2.42
N LEU A 44 2.21 16.89 3.68
CA LEU A 44 2.46 16.03 4.84
C LEU A 44 1.42 14.91 4.99
N LYS A 45 0.26 15.05 4.34
CA LYS A 45 -0.79 14.02 4.38
C LYS A 45 -0.26 12.71 3.80
N ARG A 46 -0.25 11.66 4.64
CA ARG A 46 0.15 10.31 4.23
C ARG A 46 -0.71 9.84 3.05
N ARG A 47 -0.08 9.73 1.88
CA ARG A 47 -0.71 9.22 0.66
C ARG A 47 -0.80 7.70 0.77
N GLY A 48 -2.00 7.14 0.57
CA GLY A 48 -2.25 5.71 0.62
C GLY A 48 -3.74 5.40 0.66
N ARG A 49 -4.13 4.13 0.46
CA ARG A 49 -5.51 3.69 0.70
C ARG A 49 -5.84 4.00 2.17
N PRO A 50 -7.00 4.60 2.48
CA PRO A 50 -7.44 4.77 3.86
C PRO A 50 -7.31 3.47 4.64
N LYS A 51 -6.80 3.54 5.87
CA LYS A 51 -6.68 2.37 6.73
C LYS A 51 -8.10 1.85 7.02
N SER A 52 -8.49 0.79 6.31
CA SER A 52 -9.79 0.14 6.52
C SER A 52 -9.68 -0.71 7.79
N ALA A 53 -10.66 -0.57 8.70
CA ALA A 53 -10.75 -1.41 9.88
C ALA A 53 -10.92 -2.90 9.50
N ASP A 54 -11.62 -3.16 8.40
CA ASP A 54 -11.94 -4.49 7.88
C ASP A 54 -11.07 -4.86 6.67
N ALA A 55 -9.77 -4.53 6.72
CA ALA A 55 -8.85 -4.90 5.66
C ALA A 55 -8.72 -6.43 5.56
N LYS A 56 -8.78 -6.97 4.34
CA LYS A 56 -8.49 -8.40 4.08
C LYS A 56 -7.07 -8.73 4.56
N ILE A 57 -6.94 -9.80 5.34
CA ILE A 57 -5.65 -10.28 5.83
C ILE A 57 -5.02 -11.17 4.75
N ALA A 58 -3.82 -10.81 4.29
CA ALA A 58 -3.05 -11.65 3.38
C ALA A 58 -2.37 -12.77 4.19
N LEU A 59 -2.89 -13.99 4.04
CA LEU A 59 -2.38 -15.20 4.70
C LEU A 59 -1.61 -16.07 3.70
N LYS A 60 -0.50 -16.67 4.15
CA LYS A 60 0.16 -17.78 3.44
C LYS A 60 -0.51 -19.10 3.84
N LEU A 61 -1.50 -19.54 3.07
CA LEU A 61 -2.22 -20.80 3.26
C LEU A 61 -1.83 -21.82 2.18
N ARG A 62 -1.69 -23.09 2.57
CA ARG A 62 -1.60 -24.21 1.62
C ARG A 62 -3.01 -24.75 1.38
N ILE A 63 -3.42 -24.83 0.13
CA ILE A 63 -4.70 -25.36 -0.32
C ILE A 63 -4.38 -26.44 -1.35
N ASP A 64 -5.14 -27.53 -1.35
CA ASP A 64 -4.97 -28.61 -2.30
C ASP A 64 -5.09 -28.12 -3.76
N PRO A 65 -4.26 -28.66 -4.67
CA PRO A 65 -4.13 -28.12 -6.02
C PRO A 65 -5.40 -28.26 -6.86
N ASP A 66 -6.19 -29.31 -6.63
CA ASP A 66 -7.47 -29.57 -7.29
C ASP A 66 -8.53 -28.52 -6.91
N VAL A 67 -8.61 -28.14 -5.64
CA VAL A 67 -9.49 -27.07 -5.15
C VAL A 67 -9.10 -25.74 -5.81
N VAL A 68 -7.80 -25.40 -5.82
CA VAL A 68 -7.33 -24.16 -6.47
C VAL A 68 -7.63 -24.16 -7.96
N ALA A 69 -7.44 -25.29 -8.65
CA ALA A 69 -7.76 -25.44 -10.07
C ALA A 69 -9.25 -25.24 -10.34
N ALA A 70 -10.13 -25.85 -9.54
CA ALA A 70 -11.58 -25.73 -9.67
C ALA A 70 -12.07 -24.27 -9.56
N TYR A 71 -11.53 -23.50 -8.61
CA TYR A 71 -11.89 -22.08 -8.50
C TYR A 71 -11.27 -21.24 -9.62
N ARG A 72 -10.00 -21.47 -9.98
CA ARG A 72 -9.34 -20.73 -11.08
C ARG A 72 -10.04 -20.91 -12.42
N ALA A 73 -10.60 -22.09 -12.69
CA ALA A 73 -11.37 -22.38 -13.90
C ALA A 73 -12.61 -21.47 -14.06
N GLN A 74 -13.12 -20.89 -12.97
CA GLN A 74 -14.25 -19.95 -13.00
C GLN A 74 -13.85 -18.54 -13.51
N GLY A 75 -12.55 -18.32 -13.78
CA GLY A 75 -12.04 -17.07 -14.34
C GLY A 75 -11.88 -15.94 -13.32
N ALA A 76 -12.03 -14.69 -13.78
CA ALA A 76 -11.83 -13.51 -12.94
C ALA A 76 -12.72 -13.54 -11.69
N GLY A 77 -12.16 -13.14 -10.55
CA GLY A 77 -12.87 -13.15 -9.26
C GLY A 77 -12.84 -14.48 -8.49
N TRP A 78 -12.11 -15.50 -8.97
CA TRP A 78 -12.01 -16.80 -8.28
C TRP A 78 -11.53 -16.69 -6.81
N GLN A 79 -10.65 -15.73 -6.51
CA GLN A 79 -10.18 -15.46 -5.13
C GLN A 79 -11.29 -14.92 -4.22
N THR A 80 -12.24 -14.16 -4.77
CA THR A 80 -13.41 -13.71 -4.01
C THR A 80 -14.35 -14.89 -3.78
N ARG A 81 -14.60 -15.71 -4.81
CA ARG A 81 -15.47 -16.89 -4.69
C ARG A 81 -14.97 -17.92 -3.68
N ILE A 82 -13.66 -18.20 -3.64
CA ILE A 82 -13.11 -19.10 -2.62
C ILE A 82 -13.21 -18.48 -1.21
N ASN A 83 -13.04 -17.17 -1.07
CA ASN A 83 -13.24 -16.48 0.20
C ASN A 83 -14.70 -16.55 0.68
N ASP A 84 -15.66 -16.40 -0.23
CA ASP A 84 -17.08 -16.47 0.10
C ASP A 84 -17.49 -17.88 0.51
N ALA A 85 -16.96 -18.91 -0.17
CA ALA A 85 -17.16 -20.30 0.23
C ALA A 85 -16.60 -20.58 1.64
N LEU A 86 -15.42 -20.07 1.98
CA LEU A 86 -14.85 -20.19 3.33
C LEU A 86 -15.72 -19.48 4.38
N ARG A 87 -16.28 -18.32 4.04
CA ARG A 87 -17.18 -17.57 4.92
C ARG A 87 -18.50 -18.33 5.15
N ASP A 88 -19.07 -18.90 4.10
CA ASP A 88 -20.33 -19.65 4.19
C ASP A 88 -20.14 -20.96 4.98
N TYR A 89 -19.00 -21.63 4.80
CA TYR A 89 -18.61 -22.77 5.63
C TYR A 89 -18.49 -22.36 7.11
N ALA A 90 -17.80 -21.25 7.40
CA ALA A 90 -17.65 -20.76 8.75
C ALA A 90 -19.00 -20.44 9.42
N LYS A 91 -19.92 -19.77 8.73
CA LYS A 91 -21.27 -19.49 9.24
C LYS A 91 -22.08 -20.76 9.52
N SER A 92 -22.07 -21.70 8.59
CA SER A 92 -22.85 -22.95 8.74
C SER A 92 -22.32 -23.85 9.86
N HIS A 93 -21.08 -23.65 10.30
CA HIS A 93 -20.44 -24.41 11.39
C HIS A 93 -20.21 -23.57 12.66
N GLY A 94 -20.80 -22.37 12.75
CA GLY A 94 -20.73 -21.52 13.94
C GLY A 94 -19.33 -20.96 14.25
N LEU A 95 -18.44 -20.90 13.26
CA LEU A 95 -17.13 -20.26 13.36
C LEU A 95 -17.20 -18.73 13.12
N LEU A 96 -18.32 -18.27 12.53
CA LEU A 96 -18.72 -16.88 12.31
C LEU A 96 -20.21 -16.73 12.60
#